data_AF-A0A069DHV2-F1
#
_entry.id   AF-A0A069DHV2-F1
#
_cell.length_a   1.000
_cell.length_b   1.000
_cell.length_c   1.000
_cell.angle_alpha   90.00
_cell.angle_beta   90.00
_cell.angle_gamma   90.00
#
_symmetry.space_group_name_H-M   'P 1'
#
loop_
_entity.id
_entity.type
_entity.pdbx_description
1 polymer ?
#
loop_
_entity_poly.entity_id
_entity_poly.type
_entity_poly.pdbx_seq_one_letter_code
_entity_poly.pdbx_strand_id
1 'polypeptide(L)' 'MSQEITHEYVSAEINKLIGEYDFPLIALQDIKNRLSDSDDPYYAAQQLRYLNKLIEAGHATRRHL' A
#
# COMPACT_ATOMS: atom_id res chain seq x y z
N MET A 1 -15.34 -5.66 -16.19
CA MET A 1 -14.27 -6.66 -16.01
C MET A 1 -13.61 -6.34 -14.68
N SER A 2 -13.64 -7.26 -13.72
CA SER A 2 -12.76 -7.15 -12.55
C SER A 2 -11.34 -7.33 -13.05
N GLN A 3 -10.45 -6.35 -12.80
CA GLN A 3 -9.02 -6.58 -13.00
C GLN A 3 -8.61 -7.77 -12.11
N GLU A 4 -7.89 -8.72 -12.68
CA GLU A 4 -7.28 -9.80 -11.92
C GLU A 4 -6.26 -9.19 -10.95
N ILE A 5 -6.39 -9.47 -9.65
CA ILE A 5 -5.46 -8.97 -8.65
C ILE A 5 -4.19 -9.81 -8.75
N THR A 6 -3.14 -9.23 -9.32
CA THR A 6 -1.81 -9.83 -9.37
C THR A 6 -0.88 -9.16 -8.38
N HIS A 7 0.14 -9.89 -7.93
CA HIS A 7 1.15 -9.34 -7.03
C HIS A 7 1.87 -8.13 -7.65
N GLU A 8 2.12 -8.17 -8.96
CA GLU A 8 2.76 -7.09 -9.71
C GLU A 8 1.90 -5.83 -9.73
N TYR A 9 0.59 -5.96 -10.02
CA TYR A 9 -0.34 -4.84 -9.98
C TYR A 9 -0.39 -4.19 -8.59
N VAL A 10 -0.53 -4.99 -7.54
CA VAL A 10 -0.61 -4.48 -6.17
C VAL A 10 0.68 -3.77 -5.76
N SER A 11 1.83 -4.36 -6.10
CA SER A 11 3.15 -3.77 -5.80
C SER A 11 3.34 -2.42 -6.49
N ALA A 12 2.91 -2.30 -7.75
CA ALA A 12 2.96 -1.05 -8.50
C ALA A 12 2.11 0.04 -7.82
N GLU A 13 0.88 -0.28 -7.40
CA GLU A 13 0.00 0.67 -6.73
C GLU A 13 0.53 1.08 -5.33
N ILE A 14 1.08 0.14 -4.56
CA ILE A 14 1.73 0.45 -3.28
C ILE A 14 2.91 1.41 -3.50
N ASN A 15 3.78 1.10 -4.48
CA ASN A 15 4.94 1.94 -4.81
C ASN A 15 4.54 3.35 -5.26
N LYS A 16 3.46 3.46 -6.02
CA LYS A 16 2.88 4.74 -6.40
C LYS A 16 2.45 5.54 -5.18
N LEU A 17 1.67 4.93 -4.28
CA LEU A 17 1.19 5.62 -3.07
C LEU A 17 2.35 6.11 -2.19
N ILE A 18 3.35 5.27 -1.89
CA ILE A 18 4.51 5.67 -1.08
C ILE A 18 5.41 6.70 -1.78
N GLY A 19 5.32 6.81 -3.11
CA GLY A 19 5.97 7.85 -3.89
C GLY A 19 5.25 9.19 -3.78
N GLU A 20 3.92 9.19 -3.74
CA GLU A 20 3.07 10.37 -3.72
C GLU A 20 2.73 10.90 -2.31
N TYR A 21 2.81 10.06 -1.27
CA TYR A 21 2.41 10.41 0.09
C TYR A 21 3.49 10.05 1.11
N ASP A 22 3.59 10.87 2.15
CA ASP A 22 4.31 10.57 3.37
C ASP A 22 3.39 9.84 4.35
N PHE A 23 3.66 8.56 4.55
CA PHE A 23 2.97 7.71 5.51
C PHE A 23 3.72 7.67 6.85
N PRO A 24 3.03 7.37 7.96
CA PRO A 24 3.68 7.07 9.22
C PRO A 24 4.66 5.90 9.07
N LEU A 25 5.89 6.07 9.57
CA LEU A 25 6.95 5.06 9.46
C LEU A 25 6.51 3.68 9.98
N ILE A 26 5.79 3.65 11.09
CA ILE A 26 5.29 2.40 11.69
C ILE A 26 4.34 1.64 10.75
N ALA A 27 3.53 2.35 9.97
CA ALA A 27 2.63 1.73 9.00
C ALA A 27 3.42 1.12 7.83
N LEU A 28 4.46 1.81 7.35
CA LEU A 28 5.34 1.29 6.30
C LEU A 28 6.11 0.05 6.76
N GLN A 29 6.56 0.03 8.02
CA GLN A 29 7.24 -1.13 8.61
C GLN A 29 6.29 -2.33 8.74
N ASP A 30 5.06 -2.12 9.22
CA ASP A 30 4.06 -3.18 9.34
C ASP A 30 3.72 -3.79 7.97
N ILE A 31 3.47 -2.94 6.97
CA ILE A 31 3.21 -3.39 5.59
C ILE A 31 4.39 -4.16 5.03
N LYS A 32 5.62 -3.68 5.22
CA LYS A 32 6.83 -4.38 4.76
C LYS A 32 6.91 -5.79 5.34
N ASN A 33 6.69 -5.96 6.65
CA ASN A 33 6.73 -7.27 7.30
C ASN A 33 5.62 -8.19 6.78
N ARG A 34 4.40 -7.67 6.61
CA ARG A 34 3.27 -8.43 6.07
C ARG A 34 3.51 -8.91 4.65
N LEU A 35 4.09 -8.05 3.80
CA LEU A 35 4.42 -8.40 2.42
C LEU A 35 5.59 -9.40 2.35
N SER A 36 6.49 -9.43 3.34
CA SER A 36 7.55 -10.47 3.37
C SER A 36 7.06 -11.83 3.86
N ASP A 37 5.95 -11.88 4.60
CA ASP A 37 5.44 -13.12 5.21
C ASP A 37 4.52 -13.92 4.26
N SER A 38 4.07 -13.35 3.14
CA SER A 38 3.08 -13.98 2.25
C SER A 38 3.16 -13.47 0.81
N ASP A 39 3.25 -14.42 -0.14
CA ASP A 39 3.18 -14.16 -1.60
C ASP A 39 1.74 -14.07 -2.15
N ASP A 40 0.71 -14.18 -1.29
CA ASP A 40 -0.69 -14.09 -1.73
C ASP A 40 -1.04 -12.67 -2.24
N PRO A 41 -1.44 -12.52 -3.53
CA PRO A 41 -1.81 -11.21 -4.08
C PRO A 41 -3.04 -10.60 -3.39
N TYR A 42 -3.95 -11.41 -2.85
CA TYR A 42 -5.07 -10.91 -2.06
C TYR A 42 -4.60 -10.36 -0.72
N TYR A 43 -3.58 -10.97 -0.10
CA TYR A 43 -2.99 -10.47 1.13
C TYR A 43 -2.27 -9.13 0.91
N ALA A 44 -1.52 -9.01 -0.20
CA ALA A 44 -0.92 -7.74 -0.60
C ALA A 44 -2.00 -6.66 -0.86
N ALA A 45 -3.12 -7.02 -1.50
CA ALA A 45 -4.21 -6.08 -1.76
C ALA A 45 -4.85 -5.53 -0.48
N GLN A 46 -4.81 -6.28 0.63
CA GLN A 46 -5.23 -5.77 1.94
C GLN A 46 -4.31 -4.65 2.43
N GLN A 47 -3.01 -4.73 2.15
CA GLN A 47 -2.05 -3.68 2.51
C GLN A 47 -2.26 -2.41 1.69
N LEU A 48 -2.52 -2.56 0.39
CA LEU A 48 -2.90 -1.44 -0.48
C LEU A 48 -4.17 -0.75 0.02
N ARG A 49 -5.20 -1.51 0.43
CA ARG A 49 -6.42 -0.96 1.02
C ARG A 49 -6.13 -0.19 2.31
N TYR A 50 -5.24 -0.71 3.16
CA TYR A 50 -4.85 -0.04 4.39
C TYR A 50 -4.16 1.32 4.13
N LEU A 51 -3.24 1.39 3.17
CA LEU A 51 -2.62 2.66 2.76
C LEU A 51 -3.65 3.69 2.28
N ASN A 52 -4.59 3.28 1.43
CA ASN A 52 -5.67 4.16 0.98
C ASN A 52 -6.50 4.68 2.17
N LYS A 53 -6.79 3.84 3.16
CA LYS A 53 -7.50 4.27 4.37
C LYS A 53 -6.72 5.28 5.20
N LEU A 54 -5.39 5.15 5.27
CA LEU A 54 -4.56 6.16 5.94
C LEU A 54 -4.60 7.51 5.22
N ILE A 55 -4.66 7.51 3.88
CA ILE A 55 -4.84 8.74 3.09
C ILE A 55 -6.22 9.34 3.36
N GLU A 56 -7.28 8.54 3.23
CA GLU A 56 -8.67 8.99 3.45
C GLU A 56 -8.90 9.56 4.85
N ALA A 57 -8.25 8.99 5.86
CA ALA A 57 -8.31 9.44 7.24
C ALA A 57 -7.41 10.66 7.55
N GLY A 58 -6.61 11.13 6.58
CA GLY A 58 -5.69 12.25 6.76
C GLY A 58 -4.43 11.91 7.57
N HIS A 59 -4.11 10.62 7.73
CA HIS A 59 -2.88 10.17 8.39
C HIS A 59 -1.66 10.14 7.47
N ALA A 60 -1.87 10.19 6.16
CA ALA A 60 -0.82 10.33 5.17
C ALA A 60 -0.92 11.71 4.49
N THR A 61 0.20 12.41 4.37
CA THR A 61 0.24 13.75 3.76
C THR A 61 0.77 13.65 2.35
N ARG A 62 0.15 14.34 1.39
CA ARG A 62 0.61 14.33 0.01
C ARG A 62 1.95 15.07 -0.09
N ARG A 63 2.95 14.42 -0.70
CA ARG A 63 4.24 15.04 -0.98
C ARG A 63 4.04 16.20 -1.95
N HIS A 64 4.57 17.35 -1.57
CA HIS A 64 4.77 18.45 -2.51
C HIS A 64 6.18 18.27 -3.06
N LEU A 65 6.28 17.66 -4.25
CA LEU A 65 7.52 17.58 -5.01
C LEU A 65 7.85 18.93 -5.64
#